data_AF-A1D8Z1-F1
#
_entry.id   AF-A1D8Z1-F1
#
_cell.length_a   1.000
_cell.length_b   1.000
_cell.length_c   1.000
_cell.angle_alpha   90.00
_cell.angle_beta   90.00
_cell.angle_gamma   90.00
#
_symmetry.space_group_name_H-M   'P 1'
#
loop_
_entity.id
_entity.type
_entity.pdbx_description
1 polymer ?
#
loop_
_entity_poly.entity_id
_entity_poly.type
_entity_poly.pdbx_seq_one_letter_code
_entity_poly.pdbx_strand_id
1 'polypeptide(L)'
;MCNTFSNFVCNAGKHQLGLSDCHDPSTKTQPYVKITTAKMLAQLLSDATFIDISNCFGILQNIFDSNNHIDVRSEVVMAVLRLFRRAADFTSVFTAMASMANAASGPSEREAISEADWLAAEKGERPLPEVATVSDRPLFRCFLETAFDYLPEKHRREYLHKVLLPLFEESTRQHTRWIRCWALAYLHYPHVEAINRELSAKNKGWRGSTEGKHWLTLQSHLRSCRPFAAIGGNIAAGVQSQAEGDMTVSDLVEEYICRARIVSRHPLRFDKDLNRFVVSIEAILESLTILKGEVRSPAALPSRLQMDILRLPSPDRNPRTKDPAMELGRRLMNLVKKLADNPLLLVEFDAVKEQVSDVEERDSASFALLFGAEVEEDIARCALERIKSENLRQNEQLMAMIRRWKASSSEWVRQVEWGFDGTF
;
A
#
# COMPACT_ATOMS: atom_id res chain seq x y z
N MET A 1 38.15 25.21 -9.59
CA MET A 1 37.26 25.98 -10.48
C MET A 1 35.88 25.34 -10.63
N CYS A 2 35.77 24.05 -10.97
CA CYS A 2 34.47 23.36 -11.11
C CYS A 2 33.58 23.44 -9.86
N ASN A 3 34.13 23.15 -8.67
CA ASN A 3 33.37 23.22 -7.41
C ASN A 3 32.84 24.63 -7.11
N THR A 4 33.62 25.68 -7.42
CA THR A 4 33.23 27.07 -7.21
C THR A 4 32.02 27.44 -8.08
N PHE A 5 32.04 27.06 -9.36
CA PHE A 5 30.93 27.32 -10.28
C PHE A 5 29.69 26.48 -9.93
N SER A 6 29.87 25.20 -9.60
CA SER A 6 28.79 24.34 -9.10
C SER A 6 28.11 24.95 -7.86
N ASN A 7 28.89 25.39 -6.88
CA ASN A 7 28.35 26.01 -5.66
C ASN A 7 27.58 27.29 -5.98
N PHE A 8 28.05 28.10 -6.93
CA PHE A 8 27.31 29.25 -7.41
C PHE A 8 25.96 28.86 -8.02
N VAL A 9 25.93 27.84 -8.90
CA VAL A 9 24.69 27.34 -9.50
C VAL A 9 23.72 26.80 -8.44
N CYS A 10 24.22 26.02 -7.48
CA CYS A 10 23.40 25.46 -6.40
C CYS A 10 22.85 26.56 -5.48
N ASN A 11 23.67 27.53 -5.09
CA ASN A 11 23.23 28.63 -4.25
C ASN A 11 22.19 29.51 -4.96
N ALA A 12 22.38 29.80 -6.24
CA ALA A 12 21.40 30.55 -7.04
C ALA A 12 20.06 29.80 -7.16
N GLY A 13 20.09 28.47 -7.32
CA GLY A 13 18.87 27.64 -7.35
C GLY A 13 18.07 27.71 -6.05
N LYS A 14 18.75 27.63 -4.89
CA LYS A 14 18.10 27.71 -3.56
C LYS A 14 17.34 29.03 -3.35
N HIS A 15 17.86 30.13 -3.87
CA HIS A 15 17.24 31.45 -3.69
C HIS A 15 15.97 31.65 -4.53
N GLN A 16 15.83 30.92 -5.65
CA GLN A 16 14.62 30.97 -6.47
C GLN A 16 13.42 30.28 -5.80
N LEU A 17 13.63 29.41 -4.80
CA LEU A 17 12.55 28.75 -4.05
C LEU A 17 11.72 29.72 -3.18
N GLY A 18 12.24 30.89 -2.82
CA GLY A 18 11.64 31.79 -1.83
C GLY A 18 10.86 32.98 -2.39
N LEU A 19 10.87 33.21 -3.70
CA LEU A 19 10.27 34.39 -4.32
C LEU A 19 8.90 34.06 -4.92
N SER A 20 7.86 34.32 -4.14
CA SER A 20 6.50 34.57 -4.64
C SER A 20 6.47 35.95 -5.30
N ASP A 21 5.71 36.11 -6.39
CA ASP A 21 5.69 37.17 -7.42
C ASP A 21 5.49 38.64 -6.98
N CYS A 22 5.68 38.99 -5.72
CA CYS A 22 5.59 40.37 -5.24
C CYS A 22 6.96 41.07 -5.34
N HIS A 23 7.30 41.58 -6.53
CA HIS A 23 8.54 42.33 -6.74
C HIS A 23 8.50 43.72 -6.10
N ASP A 24 9.27 43.92 -5.03
CA ASP A 24 9.72 45.23 -4.54
C ASP A 24 11.06 45.59 -5.24
N PRO A 25 11.10 46.67 -6.05
CA PRO A 25 12.27 47.02 -6.86
C PRO A 25 13.50 47.49 -6.08
N SER A 26 13.45 47.58 -4.74
CA SER A 26 14.58 48.07 -3.93
C SER A 26 15.54 46.98 -3.43
N THR A 27 15.31 45.70 -3.74
CA THR A 27 16.17 44.60 -3.27
C THR A 27 17.28 44.28 -4.27
N LYS A 28 18.53 44.22 -3.80
CA LYS A 28 19.72 43.87 -4.60
C LYS A 28 19.41 42.65 -5.48
N THR A 29 19.57 42.80 -6.80
CA THR A 29 19.34 41.73 -7.79
C THR A 29 20.04 40.45 -7.36
N GLN A 30 19.25 39.47 -6.92
CA GLN A 30 19.78 38.18 -6.52
C GLN A 30 20.42 37.49 -7.74
N PRO A 31 21.49 36.72 -7.53
CA PRO A 31 22.13 35.98 -8.60
C PRO A 31 21.13 34.99 -9.21
N TYR A 32 20.81 35.20 -10.49
CA TYR A 32 19.91 34.37 -11.26
C TYR A 32 20.69 33.47 -12.22
N VAL A 33 20.43 32.16 -12.17
CA VAL A 33 20.98 31.19 -13.11
C VAL A 33 19.86 30.70 -14.02
N LYS A 34 20.10 30.72 -15.33
CA LYS A 34 19.16 30.20 -16.32
C LYS A 34 19.08 28.68 -16.24
N ILE A 35 17.88 28.13 -16.41
CA ILE A 35 17.62 26.68 -16.49
C ILE A 35 18.56 25.99 -17.48
N THR A 36 18.79 26.60 -18.64
CA THR A 36 19.70 26.08 -19.66
C THR A 36 21.14 25.95 -19.16
N THR A 37 21.61 26.87 -18.31
CA THR A 37 22.95 26.82 -17.72
C THR A 37 23.09 25.67 -16.73
N ALA A 38 22.08 25.44 -15.88
CA ALA A 38 22.08 24.30 -14.97
C ALA A 38 22.07 22.97 -15.73
N LYS A 39 21.25 22.86 -16.78
CA LYS A 39 21.19 21.68 -17.66
C LYS A 39 22.52 21.42 -18.37
N MET A 40 23.14 22.46 -18.95
CA MET A 40 24.43 22.35 -19.60
C MET A 40 25.53 21.90 -18.62
N LEU A 41 25.50 22.39 -17.37
CA LEU A 41 26.45 21.95 -16.35
C LEU A 41 26.27 20.45 -16.05
N ALA A 42 25.03 19.97 -15.89
CA ALA A 42 24.76 18.55 -15.68
C ALA A 42 25.28 17.68 -16.84
N GLN A 43 25.05 18.11 -18.09
CA GLN A 43 25.55 17.44 -19.30
C GLN A 43 27.08 17.40 -19.36
N LEU A 44 27.74 18.54 -19.09
CA LEU A 44 29.20 18.62 -19.06
C LEU A 44 29.81 17.68 -18.01
N LEU A 45 29.16 17.53 -16.84
CA LEU A 45 29.62 16.63 -15.79
C LEU A 45 29.52 15.16 -16.19
N SER A 46 28.51 14.76 -16.99
CA SER A 46 28.43 13.38 -17.48
C SER A 46 29.53 13.02 -18.48
N ASP A 47 29.99 14.01 -19.25
CA ASP A 47 31.01 13.82 -20.30
C ASP A 47 32.44 14.10 -19.80
N ALA A 48 32.60 14.77 -18.66
CA ALA A 48 33.90 15.14 -18.12
C ALA A 48 34.74 13.90 -17.77
N THR A 49 35.88 13.72 -18.44
CA THR A 49 36.84 12.62 -18.20
C THR A 49 37.91 12.96 -17.16
N PHE A 50 38.04 14.22 -16.80
CA PHE A 50 39.08 14.75 -15.90
C PHE A 50 38.58 14.97 -14.45
N ILE A 51 37.28 14.78 -14.20
CA ILE A 51 36.69 14.86 -12.86
C ILE A 51 36.38 13.44 -12.40
N ASP A 52 36.77 13.13 -11.16
CA ASP A 52 36.42 11.85 -10.54
C ASP A 52 34.90 11.67 -10.47
N ILE A 53 34.43 10.44 -10.70
CA ILE A 53 33.01 10.12 -10.79
C ILE A 53 32.27 10.42 -9.48
N SER A 54 32.91 10.19 -8.33
CA SER A 54 32.32 10.50 -7.02
C SER A 54 32.07 12.00 -6.87
N ASN A 55 33.01 12.83 -7.33
CA ASN A 55 32.83 14.29 -7.35
C ASN A 55 31.72 14.71 -8.31
N CYS A 56 31.60 14.07 -9.49
CA CYS A 56 30.48 14.33 -10.40
C CYS A 56 29.14 14.02 -9.74
N PHE A 57 28.99 12.87 -9.06
CA PHE A 57 27.75 12.55 -8.34
C PHE A 57 27.44 13.54 -7.22
N GLY A 58 28.43 13.93 -6.43
CA GLY A 58 28.24 14.95 -5.38
C GLY A 58 27.75 16.28 -5.94
N ILE A 59 28.32 16.73 -7.07
CA ILE A 59 27.86 17.96 -7.75
C ILE A 59 26.44 17.78 -8.30
N LEU A 60 26.16 16.68 -9.00
CA LEU A 60 24.86 16.41 -9.59
C LEU A 60 23.76 16.33 -8.51
N GLN A 61 24.01 15.65 -7.40
CA GLN A 61 23.11 15.61 -6.25
C GLN A 61 22.82 17.00 -5.70
N ASN A 62 23.87 17.83 -5.52
CA ASN A 62 23.68 19.21 -5.07
C ASN A 62 22.85 20.04 -6.05
N ILE A 63 23.02 19.86 -7.37
CA ILE A 63 22.19 20.53 -8.38
C ILE A 63 20.74 20.05 -8.27
N PHE A 64 20.51 18.75 -8.11
CA PHE A 64 19.17 18.17 -7.98
C PHE A 64 18.41 18.72 -6.75
N ASP A 65 19.08 18.73 -5.60
CA ASP A 65 18.48 19.17 -4.33
C ASP A 65 18.25 20.67 -4.29
N SER A 66 19.08 21.45 -4.99
CA SER A 66 19.01 22.91 -5.00
C SER A 66 18.07 23.48 -6.07
N ASN A 67 17.52 22.65 -6.96
CA ASN A 67 16.66 23.10 -8.05
C ASN A 67 15.36 22.28 -8.08
N ASN A 68 14.21 22.96 -8.04
CA ASN A 68 12.90 22.31 -8.20
C ASN A 68 12.42 22.25 -9.66
N HIS A 69 13.13 22.90 -10.59
CA HIS A 69 12.70 22.90 -11.98
C HIS A 69 12.82 21.50 -12.59
N ILE A 70 11.71 20.98 -13.09
CA ILE A 70 11.58 19.60 -13.55
C ILE A 70 12.60 19.26 -14.65
N ASP A 71 12.79 20.13 -15.64
CA ASP A 71 13.78 19.92 -16.71
C ASP A 71 15.24 19.84 -16.20
N VAL A 72 15.57 20.56 -15.11
CA VAL A 72 16.91 20.51 -14.51
C VAL A 72 17.09 19.17 -13.81
N ARG A 73 16.11 18.77 -12.99
CA ARG A 73 16.13 17.47 -12.30
C ARG A 73 16.19 16.30 -13.27
N SER A 74 15.39 16.33 -14.33
CA SER A 74 15.41 15.29 -15.36
C SER A 74 16.76 15.21 -16.07
N GLU A 75 17.38 16.35 -16.40
CA GLU A 75 18.72 16.36 -16.99
C GLU A 75 19.79 15.83 -16.01
N VAL A 76 19.67 16.14 -14.71
CA VAL A 76 20.57 15.59 -13.69
C VAL A 76 20.46 14.07 -13.60
N VAL A 77 19.24 13.52 -13.55
CA VAL A 77 19.04 12.06 -13.55
C VAL A 77 19.62 11.44 -14.83
N MET A 78 19.42 12.08 -15.99
CA MET A 78 20.04 11.64 -17.25
C MET A 78 21.58 11.68 -17.20
N ALA A 79 22.17 12.70 -16.58
CA ALA A 79 23.61 12.79 -16.39
C ALA A 79 24.14 11.66 -15.48
N VAL A 80 23.44 11.33 -14.39
CA VAL A 80 23.76 10.19 -13.53
C VAL A 80 23.68 8.86 -14.31
N LEU A 81 22.64 8.68 -15.14
CA LEU A 81 22.50 7.52 -16.02
C LEU A 81 23.61 7.41 -17.06
N ARG A 82 24.12 8.52 -17.60
CA ARG A 82 25.26 8.51 -18.52
C ARG A 82 26.56 8.10 -17.80
N LEU A 83 26.73 8.50 -16.54
CA LEU A 83 27.89 8.13 -15.72
C LEU A 83 27.95 6.63 -15.38
N PHE A 84 26.82 5.90 -15.41
CA PHE A 84 26.80 4.43 -15.23
C PHE A 84 27.79 3.70 -16.12
N ARG A 85 27.98 4.17 -17.37
CA ARG A 85 28.88 3.53 -18.34
C ARG A 85 30.35 3.59 -17.94
N ARG A 86 30.70 4.52 -17.05
CA ARG A 86 32.08 4.82 -16.62
C ARG A 86 32.33 4.44 -15.17
N ALA A 87 31.28 4.21 -14.39
CA ALA A 87 31.38 3.91 -12.97
C ALA A 87 32.08 2.57 -12.72
N ALA A 88 33.11 2.58 -11.88
CA ALA A 88 33.74 1.35 -11.37
C ALA A 88 32.96 0.75 -10.19
N ASP A 89 32.31 1.60 -9.39
CA ASP A 89 31.42 1.23 -8.30
C ASP A 89 29.98 1.61 -8.64
N PHE A 90 29.11 0.61 -8.75
CA PHE A 90 27.68 0.80 -9.03
C PHE A 90 26.87 1.12 -7.76
N THR A 91 27.41 0.86 -6.57
CA THR A 91 26.74 1.06 -5.29
C THR A 91 26.44 2.53 -5.05
N SER A 92 27.46 3.39 -5.24
CA SER A 92 27.31 4.84 -5.18
C SER A 92 26.29 5.36 -6.20
N VAL A 93 26.26 4.80 -7.41
CA VAL A 93 25.29 5.20 -8.44
C VAL A 93 23.86 4.83 -8.04
N PHE A 94 23.63 3.61 -7.57
CA PHE A 94 22.30 3.20 -7.09
C PHE A 94 21.85 4.02 -5.90
N THR A 95 22.78 4.40 -5.02
CA THR A 95 22.48 5.24 -3.86
C THR A 95 22.04 6.63 -4.29
N ALA A 96 22.75 7.25 -5.24
CA ALA A 96 22.38 8.55 -5.82
C ALA A 96 21.06 8.49 -6.60
N MET A 97 20.81 7.41 -7.34
CA MET A 97 19.53 7.23 -8.05
C MET A 97 18.36 7.06 -7.07
N ALA A 98 18.54 6.26 -6.01
CA ALA A 98 17.53 6.04 -5.00
C ALA A 98 17.18 7.33 -4.22
N SER A 99 18.17 8.17 -3.88
CA SER A 99 17.91 9.46 -3.23
C SER A 99 17.11 10.41 -4.11
N MET A 100 17.34 10.40 -5.42
CA MET A 100 16.61 11.24 -6.38
C MET A 100 15.22 10.69 -6.73
N ALA A 101 15.01 9.37 -6.65
CA ALA A 101 13.78 8.71 -7.06
C ALA A 101 12.54 9.21 -6.30
N ASN A 102 12.67 9.57 -5.02
CA ASN A 102 11.55 10.11 -4.23
C ASN A 102 10.92 11.38 -4.81
N ALA A 103 11.64 12.16 -5.63
CA ALA A 103 11.03 13.30 -6.31
C ALA A 103 10.03 12.90 -7.41
N ALA A 104 10.07 11.65 -7.86
CA ALA A 104 9.22 11.09 -8.89
C ALA A 104 8.00 10.31 -8.35
N SER A 105 7.93 10.07 -7.04
CA SER A 105 6.87 9.26 -6.43
C SER A 105 5.54 10.00 -6.26
N GLY A 106 5.57 11.33 -6.17
CA GLY A 106 4.38 12.12 -5.94
C GLY A 106 3.38 12.14 -7.10
N PRO A 107 2.13 12.58 -6.85
CA PRO A 107 1.13 12.78 -7.90
C PRO A 107 1.56 13.81 -8.97
N SER A 108 2.45 14.72 -8.60
CA SER A 108 3.13 15.66 -9.49
C SER A 108 4.61 15.73 -9.13
N GLU A 109 5.45 15.89 -10.15
CA GLU A 109 6.91 16.06 -9.99
C GLU A 109 7.33 17.52 -9.88
N ARG A 110 6.39 18.45 -10.10
CA ARG A 110 6.62 19.89 -10.03
C ARG A 110 6.70 20.37 -8.59
N GLU A 111 5.96 19.71 -7.70
CA GLU A 111 5.87 20.07 -6.29
C GLU A 111 6.10 18.83 -5.42
N ALA A 112 7.16 18.88 -4.61
CA ALA A 112 7.35 17.91 -3.54
C ALA A 112 6.41 18.26 -2.38
N ILE A 113 5.65 17.28 -1.90
CA ILE A 113 4.72 17.45 -0.79
C ILE A 113 5.37 16.90 0.46
N SER A 114 5.48 17.73 1.49
CA SER A 114 5.96 17.26 2.79
C SER A 114 4.90 16.43 3.51
N GLU A 115 5.29 15.59 4.47
CA GLU A 115 4.32 14.86 5.30
C GLU A 115 3.39 15.82 6.07
N ALA A 116 3.88 16.99 6.47
CA ALA A 116 3.06 18.02 7.11
C ALA A 116 1.98 18.56 6.14
N ASP A 117 2.34 18.79 4.88
CA ASP A 117 1.39 19.23 3.85
C ASP A 117 0.36 18.17 3.52
N TRP A 118 0.77 16.89 3.49
CA TRP A 118 -0.16 15.78 3.33
C TRP A 118 -1.17 15.71 4.47
N LEU A 119 -0.72 15.83 5.73
CA LEU A 119 -1.60 15.83 6.90
C LEU A 119 -2.56 17.03 6.90
N ALA A 120 -2.10 18.21 6.47
CA ALA A 120 -2.94 19.38 6.31
C ALA A 120 -3.99 19.17 5.20
N ALA A 121 -3.59 18.57 4.07
CA ALA A 121 -4.51 18.24 2.98
C ALA A 121 -5.57 17.20 3.39
N GLU A 122 -5.16 16.16 4.15
CA GLU A 122 -6.06 15.13 4.69
C GLU A 122 -7.11 15.70 5.66
N LYS A 123 -6.79 16.77 6.38
CA LYS A 123 -7.72 17.50 7.25
C LYS A 123 -8.56 18.54 6.50
N GLY A 124 -8.29 18.78 5.22
CA GLY A 124 -8.91 19.82 4.41
C GLY A 124 -8.43 21.24 4.74
N GLU A 125 -7.29 21.38 5.42
CA GLU A 125 -6.67 22.68 5.75
C GLU A 125 -5.88 23.25 4.56
N ARG A 126 -5.45 22.39 3.63
CA ARG A 126 -4.75 22.74 2.38
C ARG A 126 -5.41 22.02 1.19
N PRO A 127 -5.39 22.59 -0.03
CA PRO A 127 -5.77 21.82 -1.23
C PRO A 127 -4.90 20.58 -1.40
N LEU A 128 -5.49 19.53 -2.00
CA LEU A 128 -4.75 18.38 -2.47
C LEU A 128 -3.77 18.80 -3.56
N PRO A 129 -2.63 18.10 -3.69
CA PRO A 129 -1.68 18.37 -4.75
C PRO A 129 -2.31 18.09 -6.13
N GLU A 130 -1.79 18.78 -7.13
CA GLU A 130 -2.13 18.50 -8.52
C GLU A 130 -1.68 17.09 -8.91
N VAL A 131 -2.49 16.40 -9.73
CA VAL A 131 -2.10 15.14 -10.36
C VAL A 131 -1.64 15.45 -11.77
N ALA A 132 -0.34 15.30 -12.01
CA ALA A 132 0.25 15.48 -13.32
C ALA A 132 -0.14 14.31 -14.25
N THR A 133 -0.27 14.60 -15.54
CA THR A 133 -0.41 13.53 -16.54
C THR A 133 0.88 12.71 -16.63
N VAL A 134 0.82 11.48 -17.15
CA VAL A 134 2.03 10.65 -17.34
C VAL A 134 3.06 11.37 -18.22
N SER A 135 2.63 12.12 -19.23
CA SER A 135 3.50 12.94 -20.08
C SER A 135 4.18 14.09 -19.34
N ASP A 136 3.60 14.57 -18.23
CA ASP A 136 4.15 15.64 -17.39
C ASP A 136 5.00 15.11 -16.23
N ARG A 137 5.38 13.82 -16.27
CA ARG A 137 6.21 13.13 -15.26
C ARG A 137 7.52 12.58 -15.84
N PRO A 138 8.40 13.46 -16.35
CA PRO A 138 9.65 13.05 -16.98
C PRO A 138 10.64 12.35 -16.05
N LEU A 139 10.66 12.62 -14.73
CA LEU A 139 11.55 11.90 -13.81
C LEU A 139 11.12 10.44 -13.68
N PHE A 140 9.83 10.21 -13.43
CA PHE A 140 9.26 8.87 -13.34
C PHE A 140 9.55 8.07 -14.61
N ARG A 141 9.35 8.71 -15.78
CA ARG A 141 9.72 8.12 -17.07
C ARG A 141 11.22 7.81 -17.19
N CYS A 142 12.10 8.69 -16.72
CA CYS A 142 13.54 8.43 -16.72
C CYS A 142 13.91 7.21 -15.88
N PHE A 143 13.33 7.05 -14.69
CA PHE A 143 13.60 5.89 -13.83
C PHE A 143 13.04 4.60 -14.41
N LEU A 144 11.84 4.65 -15.01
CA LEU A 144 11.11 3.47 -15.48
C LEU A 144 11.55 2.99 -16.87
N GLU A 145 11.65 3.90 -17.84
CA GLU A 145 11.92 3.56 -19.24
C GLU A 145 13.40 3.78 -19.54
N THR A 146 13.86 5.02 -19.44
CA THR A 146 15.17 5.43 -19.95
C THR A 146 16.32 4.71 -19.25
N ALA A 147 16.22 4.46 -17.95
CA ALA A 147 17.30 3.82 -17.19
C ALA A 147 17.71 2.45 -17.77
N PHE A 148 16.77 1.66 -18.29
CA PHE A 148 17.06 0.32 -18.83
C PHE A 148 17.94 0.35 -20.08
N ASP A 149 17.96 1.45 -20.83
CA ASP A 149 18.82 1.67 -22.00
C ASP A 149 20.28 1.98 -21.62
N TYR A 150 20.51 2.42 -20.37
CA TYR A 150 21.83 2.76 -19.86
C TYR A 150 22.41 1.68 -18.93
N LEU A 151 21.55 0.88 -18.30
CA LEU A 151 21.94 -0.13 -17.33
C LEU A 151 22.41 -1.44 -17.99
N PRO A 152 23.64 -1.92 -17.68
CA PRO A 152 24.07 -3.25 -18.07
C PRO A 152 23.14 -4.31 -17.49
N GLU A 153 22.86 -5.37 -18.27
CA GLU A 153 21.87 -6.39 -17.91
C GLU A 153 22.11 -7.02 -16.52
N LYS A 154 23.38 -7.31 -16.19
CA LYS A 154 23.82 -7.85 -14.89
C LYS A 154 23.42 -6.99 -13.68
N HIS A 155 23.17 -5.70 -13.87
CA HIS A 155 22.88 -4.72 -12.82
C HIS A 155 21.39 -4.36 -12.74
N ARG A 156 20.56 -4.82 -13.69
CA ARG A 156 19.12 -4.51 -13.72
C ARG A 156 18.36 -5.05 -12.51
N ARG A 157 18.71 -6.24 -12.02
CA ARG A 157 18.10 -6.81 -10.81
C ARG A 157 18.36 -5.93 -9.59
N GLU A 158 19.59 -5.46 -9.44
CA GLU A 158 19.98 -4.62 -8.31
C GLU A 158 19.32 -3.24 -8.40
N TYR A 159 19.27 -2.64 -9.60
CA TYR A 159 18.53 -1.41 -9.86
C TYR A 159 17.04 -1.54 -9.49
N LEU A 160 16.41 -2.64 -9.89
CA LEU A 160 15.01 -2.93 -9.56
C LEU A 160 14.79 -2.91 -8.04
N HIS A 161 15.64 -3.60 -7.28
CA HIS A 161 15.49 -3.72 -5.83
C HIS A 161 15.85 -2.44 -5.08
N LYS A 162 16.89 -1.73 -5.51
CA LYS A 162 17.42 -0.57 -4.78
C LYS A 162 16.77 0.76 -5.17
N VAL A 163 16.20 0.86 -6.36
CA VAL A 163 15.68 2.14 -6.91
C VAL A 163 14.20 2.03 -7.25
N LEU A 164 13.80 1.07 -8.10
CA LEU A 164 12.44 1.03 -8.63
C LEU A 164 11.39 0.54 -7.63
N LEU A 165 11.66 -0.53 -6.88
CA LEU A 165 10.69 -1.02 -5.89
C LEU A 165 10.39 0.04 -4.80
N PRO A 166 11.40 0.69 -4.18
CA PRO A 166 11.13 1.78 -3.24
C PRO A 166 10.36 2.95 -3.87
N LEU A 167 10.67 3.32 -5.14
CA LEU A 167 9.94 4.34 -5.88
C LEU A 167 8.46 3.95 -6.06
N PHE A 168 8.17 2.71 -6.43
CA PHE A 168 6.81 2.24 -6.63
C PHE A 168 6.03 2.12 -5.32
N GLU A 169 6.65 1.62 -4.25
CA GLU A 169 6.04 1.56 -2.92
C GLU A 169 5.63 2.98 -2.47
N GLU A 170 6.55 3.93 -2.59
CA GLU A 170 6.29 5.32 -2.19
C GLU A 170 5.27 6.00 -3.13
N SER A 171 5.34 5.73 -4.43
CA SER A 171 4.37 6.26 -5.39
C SER A 171 2.97 5.73 -5.12
N THR A 172 2.86 4.42 -4.87
CA THR A 172 1.59 3.76 -4.50
C THR A 172 1.02 4.36 -3.22
N ARG A 173 1.87 4.57 -2.20
CA ARG A 173 1.48 5.22 -0.95
C ARG A 173 0.90 6.61 -1.19
N GLN A 174 1.61 7.47 -1.92
CA GLN A 174 1.17 8.85 -2.15
C GLN A 174 -0.09 8.93 -3.02
N HIS A 175 -0.19 8.13 -4.09
CA HIS A 175 -1.38 8.12 -4.95
C HIS A 175 -2.59 7.53 -4.22
N THR A 176 -2.40 6.52 -3.37
CA THR A 176 -3.48 5.98 -2.52
C THR A 176 -3.99 7.03 -1.54
N ARG A 177 -3.10 7.79 -0.89
CA ARG A 177 -3.49 8.94 -0.03
C ARG A 177 -4.29 9.96 -0.83
N TRP A 178 -3.76 10.37 -1.99
CA TRP A 178 -4.45 11.31 -2.88
C TRP A 178 -5.86 10.85 -3.23
N ILE A 179 -5.98 9.61 -3.71
CA ILE A 179 -7.24 9.00 -4.14
C ILE A 179 -8.21 8.94 -2.98
N ARG A 180 -7.76 8.58 -1.77
CA ARG A 180 -8.61 8.57 -0.58
C ARG A 180 -9.11 9.98 -0.27
N CYS A 181 -8.24 10.98 -0.16
CA CYS A 181 -8.68 12.35 0.09
C CYS A 181 -9.63 12.87 -0.99
N TRP A 182 -9.35 12.60 -2.26
CA TRP A 182 -10.19 12.99 -3.38
C TRP A 182 -11.55 12.29 -3.35
N ALA A 183 -11.56 10.97 -3.10
CA ALA A 183 -12.78 10.19 -2.96
C ALA A 183 -13.61 10.62 -1.75
N LEU A 184 -12.99 11.32 -0.79
CA LEU A 184 -13.63 11.91 0.38
C LEU A 184 -13.92 13.40 0.23
N ALA A 185 -13.54 14.02 -0.89
CA ALA A 185 -13.75 15.45 -1.11
C ALA A 185 -15.25 15.82 -1.11
N TYR A 186 -16.15 14.86 -1.39
CA TYR A 186 -17.59 15.06 -1.24
C TYR A 186 -18.02 15.38 0.20
N LEU A 187 -17.23 14.99 1.21
CA LEU A 187 -17.47 15.35 2.62
C LEU A 187 -17.29 16.85 2.88
N HIS A 188 -16.51 17.55 2.05
CA HIS A 188 -16.33 18.99 2.15
C HIS A 188 -17.47 19.78 1.47
N TYR A 189 -18.43 19.11 0.83
CA TYR A 189 -19.53 19.78 0.14
C TYR A 189 -20.37 20.70 1.04
N PRO A 190 -20.71 20.36 2.31
CA PRO A 190 -21.45 21.28 3.17
C PRO A 190 -20.78 22.65 3.31
N HIS A 191 -19.44 22.68 3.32
CA HIS A 191 -18.66 23.92 3.32
C HIS A 191 -18.71 24.64 1.97
N VAL A 192 -18.57 23.90 0.85
CA VAL A 192 -18.70 24.46 -0.52
C VAL A 192 -20.09 25.09 -0.72
N GLU A 193 -21.14 24.47 -0.21
CA GLU A 193 -22.51 24.99 -0.29
C GLU A 193 -22.74 26.21 0.61
N ALA A 194 -22.11 26.24 1.79
CA ALA A 194 -22.07 27.45 2.62
C ALA A 194 -21.39 28.61 1.88
N ILE A 195 -20.22 28.37 1.27
CA ILE A 195 -19.50 29.36 0.47
C ILE A 195 -20.35 29.84 -0.72
N ASN A 196 -21.04 28.93 -1.42
CA ASN A 196 -21.96 29.29 -2.51
C ASN A 196 -23.07 30.24 -2.06
N ARG A 197 -23.66 29.99 -0.89
CA ARG A 197 -24.69 30.86 -0.33
C ARG A 197 -24.14 32.24 -0.01
N GLU A 198 -22.98 32.30 0.64
CA GLU A 198 -22.30 33.56 0.96
C GLU A 198 -21.91 34.36 -0.28
N LEU A 199 -21.31 33.71 -1.29
CA LEU A 199 -20.96 34.36 -2.56
C LEU A 199 -22.21 34.88 -3.28
N SER A 200 -23.28 34.09 -3.31
CA SER A 200 -24.53 34.47 -3.98
C SER A 200 -25.27 35.60 -3.25
N ALA A 201 -25.15 35.68 -1.93
CA ALA A 201 -25.68 36.78 -1.14
C ALA A 201 -24.91 38.08 -1.40
N LYS A 202 -23.58 38.01 -1.56
CA LYS A 202 -22.74 39.19 -1.82
C LYS A 202 -22.80 39.69 -3.26
N ASN A 203 -22.77 38.80 -4.26
CA ASN A 203 -22.76 39.18 -5.67
C ASN A 203 -23.46 38.14 -6.55
N LYS A 204 -24.72 38.37 -6.93
CA LYS A 204 -25.47 37.43 -7.78
C LYS A 204 -24.80 37.11 -9.13
N GLY A 205 -23.90 37.98 -9.62
CA GLY A 205 -23.16 37.80 -10.87
C GLY A 205 -21.85 37.01 -10.77
N TRP A 206 -21.42 36.57 -9.56
CA TRP A 206 -20.12 35.92 -9.37
C TRP A 206 -19.93 34.70 -10.28
N ARG A 207 -21.01 33.97 -10.57
CA ARG A 207 -21.01 32.76 -11.43
C ARG A 207 -20.55 33.05 -12.87
N GLY A 208 -20.70 34.28 -13.35
CA GLY A 208 -20.30 34.68 -14.70
C GLY A 208 -18.82 35.05 -14.83
N SER A 209 -18.13 35.30 -13.72
CA SER A 209 -16.71 35.67 -13.72
C SER A 209 -15.83 34.46 -14.05
N THR A 210 -14.57 34.71 -14.42
CA THR A 210 -13.59 33.66 -14.68
C THR A 210 -13.37 32.79 -13.43
N GLU A 211 -13.26 33.42 -12.27
CA GLU A 211 -13.12 32.77 -10.96
C GLU A 211 -14.38 31.95 -10.62
N GLY A 212 -15.56 32.51 -10.90
CA GLY A 212 -16.83 31.81 -10.73
C GLY A 212 -16.93 30.56 -11.61
N LYS A 213 -16.47 30.63 -12.86
CA LYS A 213 -16.40 29.46 -13.75
C LYS A 213 -15.44 28.40 -13.21
N HIS A 214 -14.25 28.76 -12.76
CA HIS A 214 -13.31 27.81 -12.14
C HIS A 214 -13.92 27.14 -10.89
N TRP A 215 -14.58 27.91 -10.04
CA TRP A 215 -15.28 27.39 -8.86
C TRP A 215 -16.44 26.44 -9.22
N LEU A 216 -17.20 26.75 -10.27
CA LEU A 216 -18.25 25.87 -10.78
C LEU A 216 -17.69 24.58 -11.40
N THR A 217 -16.53 24.65 -12.05
CA THR A 217 -15.81 23.47 -12.55
C THR A 217 -15.35 22.55 -11.41
N LEU A 218 -14.82 23.11 -10.32
CA LEU A 218 -14.49 22.36 -9.10
C LEU A 218 -15.74 21.69 -8.52
N GLN A 219 -16.84 22.43 -8.40
CA GLN A 219 -18.11 21.85 -7.95
C GLN A 219 -18.60 20.73 -8.86
N SER A 220 -18.51 20.90 -10.18
CA SER A 220 -18.89 19.86 -11.13
C SER A 220 -18.06 18.60 -10.93
N HIS A 221 -16.75 18.74 -10.67
CA HIS A 221 -15.89 17.62 -10.31
C HIS A 221 -16.37 16.93 -9.03
N LEU A 222 -16.61 17.69 -7.96
CA LEU A 222 -17.10 17.14 -6.68
C LEU A 222 -18.46 16.44 -6.82
N ARG A 223 -19.37 16.97 -7.66
CA ARG A 223 -20.68 16.35 -7.96
C ARG A 223 -20.56 15.06 -8.77
N SER A 224 -19.51 14.95 -9.59
CA SER A 224 -19.25 13.78 -10.42
C SER A 224 -18.53 12.65 -9.68
N CYS A 225 -17.95 12.92 -8.50
CA CYS A 225 -17.30 11.92 -7.68
C CYS A 225 -18.30 10.84 -7.26
N ARG A 226 -18.16 9.64 -7.82
CA ARG A 226 -18.88 8.44 -7.39
C ARG A 226 -17.90 7.56 -6.62
N PRO A 227 -17.99 7.46 -5.28
CA PRO A 227 -17.00 6.76 -4.46
C PRO A 227 -16.74 5.31 -4.90
N PHE A 228 -17.78 4.65 -5.44
CA PHE A 228 -17.74 3.23 -5.80
C PHE A 228 -17.74 2.93 -7.30
N ALA A 229 -18.00 3.88 -8.20
CA ALA A 229 -18.33 3.55 -9.59
C ALA A 229 -17.21 2.81 -10.35
N ALA A 230 -15.96 3.27 -10.23
CA ALA A 230 -14.83 2.61 -10.89
C ALA A 230 -14.43 1.29 -10.18
N ILE A 231 -14.40 1.29 -8.85
CA ILE A 231 -13.94 0.13 -8.06
C ILE A 231 -14.96 -1.00 -8.13
N GLY A 232 -16.26 -0.70 -7.98
CA GLY A 232 -17.33 -1.67 -8.07
C GLY A 232 -17.38 -2.38 -9.42
N GLY A 233 -17.19 -1.61 -10.51
CA GLY A 233 -17.09 -2.18 -11.85
C GLY A 233 -15.89 -3.12 -12.01
N ASN A 234 -14.73 -2.74 -11.48
CA ASN A 234 -13.51 -3.56 -11.55
C ASN A 234 -13.59 -4.83 -10.68
N ILE A 235 -14.19 -4.76 -9.49
CA ILE A 235 -14.44 -5.93 -8.64
C ILE A 235 -15.40 -6.90 -9.36
N ALA A 236 -16.52 -6.38 -9.88
CA ALA A 236 -17.51 -7.19 -10.59
C ALA A 236 -16.97 -7.82 -11.89
N ALA A 237 -16.07 -7.10 -12.59
CA ALA A 237 -15.40 -7.61 -13.78
C ALA A 237 -14.31 -8.65 -13.46
N GLY A 238 -13.98 -8.87 -12.18
CA GLY A 238 -12.98 -9.84 -11.75
C GLY A 238 -11.62 -9.58 -12.37
N VAL A 239 -11.10 -8.34 -12.27
CA VAL A 239 -9.81 -7.94 -12.85
C VAL A 239 -8.74 -8.99 -12.58
N GLN A 240 -8.33 -9.70 -13.64
CA GLN A 240 -7.19 -10.60 -13.62
C GLN A 240 -6.00 -9.84 -14.21
N SER A 241 -5.13 -9.30 -13.34
CA SER A 241 -3.84 -8.86 -13.86
C SER A 241 -3.04 -10.07 -14.33
N GLN A 242 -2.33 -9.91 -15.46
CA GLN A 242 -1.44 -10.92 -16.03
C GLN A 242 0.00 -10.81 -15.51
N ALA A 243 0.32 -9.85 -14.63
CA ALA A 243 1.65 -9.66 -14.09
C ALA A 243 1.71 -9.95 -12.58
N GLU A 244 2.79 -10.61 -12.15
CA GLU A 244 3.09 -10.89 -10.74
C GLU A 244 3.41 -9.56 -10.02
N GLY A 245 2.57 -9.16 -9.06
CA GLY A 245 2.72 -7.93 -8.26
C GLY A 245 1.80 -6.76 -8.63
N ASP A 246 0.88 -6.94 -9.58
CA ASP A 246 -0.12 -5.93 -9.93
C ASP A 246 -1.29 -5.87 -8.95
N MET A 247 -2.03 -4.75 -9.02
CA MET A 247 -3.24 -4.50 -8.23
C MET A 247 -4.25 -5.65 -8.38
N THR A 248 -4.53 -6.32 -7.28
CA THR A 248 -5.40 -7.50 -7.22
C THR A 248 -6.85 -7.11 -6.91
N VAL A 249 -7.78 -8.05 -7.10
CA VAL A 249 -9.17 -7.90 -6.61
C VAL A 249 -9.20 -7.67 -5.09
N SER A 250 -8.27 -8.25 -4.33
CA SER A 250 -8.17 -8.04 -2.89
C SER A 250 -7.85 -6.59 -2.54
N ASP A 251 -6.89 -5.97 -3.24
CA ASP A 251 -6.52 -4.56 -3.03
C ASP A 251 -7.71 -3.62 -3.33
N LEU A 252 -8.46 -3.94 -4.39
CA LEU A 252 -9.69 -3.22 -4.75
C LEU A 252 -10.78 -3.40 -3.68
N VAL A 253 -10.93 -4.59 -3.10
CA VAL A 253 -11.90 -4.88 -2.03
C VAL A 253 -11.53 -4.16 -0.72
N GLU A 254 -10.26 -4.10 -0.34
CA GLU A 254 -9.84 -3.34 0.85
C GLU A 254 -10.13 -1.84 0.71
N GLU A 255 -9.76 -1.26 -0.43
CA GLU A 255 -10.08 0.14 -0.73
C GLU A 255 -11.61 0.36 -0.79
N TYR A 256 -12.36 -0.59 -1.35
CA TYR A 256 -13.81 -0.57 -1.35
C TYR A 256 -14.39 -0.52 0.07
N ILE A 257 -13.91 -1.39 0.97
CA ILE A 257 -14.33 -1.44 2.38
C ILE A 257 -13.99 -0.12 3.09
N CYS A 258 -12.81 0.44 2.85
CA CYS A 258 -12.43 1.75 3.36
C CYS A 258 -13.43 2.83 2.93
N ARG A 259 -13.79 2.89 1.64
CA ARG A 259 -14.80 3.86 1.15
C ARG A 259 -16.19 3.58 1.71
N ALA A 260 -16.59 2.33 1.83
CA ALA A 260 -17.88 1.92 2.40
C ALA A 260 -18.01 2.33 3.87
N ARG A 261 -16.93 2.19 4.67
CA ARG A 261 -16.89 2.68 6.07
C ARG A 261 -17.06 4.19 6.18
N ILE A 262 -16.58 4.94 5.19
CA ILE A 262 -16.66 6.40 5.25
C ILE A 262 -18.01 6.89 4.75
N VAL A 263 -18.53 6.32 3.65
CA VAL A 263 -19.89 6.60 3.18
C VAL A 263 -20.93 6.21 4.23
N SER A 264 -20.74 5.12 4.97
CA SER A 264 -21.68 4.75 6.04
C SER A 264 -21.68 5.74 7.22
N ARG A 265 -20.57 6.42 7.50
CA ARG A 265 -20.51 7.52 8.48
C ARG A 265 -21.07 8.84 7.94
N HIS A 266 -21.01 9.04 6.62
CA HIS A 266 -21.41 10.27 5.95
C HIS A 266 -22.13 9.95 4.64
N PRO A 267 -23.38 9.46 4.69
CA PRO A 267 -24.06 8.93 3.51
C PRO A 267 -24.61 10.06 2.66
N LEU A 268 -23.74 10.87 2.06
CA LEU A 268 -24.09 12.03 1.25
C LEU A 268 -24.04 11.66 -0.24
N ARG A 269 -25.08 12.03 -0.98
CA ARG A 269 -25.16 11.89 -2.44
C ARG A 269 -25.65 13.19 -3.06
N PHE A 270 -25.13 13.56 -4.22
CA PHE A 270 -25.67 14.68 -4.99
C PHE A 270 -27.02 14.30 -5.61
N ASP A 271 -28.07 14.99 -5.18
CA ASP A 271 -29.39 14.91 -5.77
C ASP A 271 -29.47 15.93 -6.92
N LYS A 272 -29.71 15.43 -8.13
CA LYS A 272 -29.75 16.28 -9.33
C LYS A 272 -30.99 17.16 -9.37
N ASP A 273 -32.11 16.68 -8.87
CA ASP A 273 -33.40 17.37 -8.91
C ASP A 273 -33.43 18.51 -7.90
N LEU A 274 -32.85 18.26 -6.72
CA LEU A 274 -32.67 19.28 -5.68
C LEU A 274 -31.42 20.14 -5.89
N ASN A 275 -30.55 19.77 -6.84
CA ASN A 275 -29.26 20.40 -7.13
C ASN A 275 -28.41 20.65 -5.86
N ARG A 276 -28.44 19.69 -4.93
CA ARG A 276 -27.71 19.75 -3.64
C ARG A 276 -27.36 18.35 -3.18
N PHE A 277 -26.39 18.22 -2.28
CA PHE A 277 -26.17 16.94 -1.61
C PHE A 277 -27.22 16.70 -0.53
N VAL A 278 -27.67 15.46 -0.44
CA VAL A 278 -28.63 14.99 0.55
C VAL A 278 -28.06 13.77 1.26
N VAL A 279 -28.50 13.56 2.50
CA VAL A 279 -28.32 12.28 3.18
C VAL A 279 -29.13 11.24 2.42
N SER A 280 -28.47 10.20 1.92
CA SER A 280 -29.05 9.21 1.02
C SER A 280 -28.76 7.81 1.52
N ILE A 281 -29.83 7.09 1.86
CA ILE A 281 -29.75 5.66 2.17
C ILE A 281 -29.24 4.88 0.95
N GLU A 282 -29.52 5.35 -0.27
CA GLU A 282 -29.00 4.73 -1.49
C GLU A 282 -27.47 4.73 -1.54
N ALA A 283 -26.79 5.75 -1.02
CA ALA A 283 -25.33 5.75 -0.95
C ALA A 283 -24.79 4.60 -0.08
N ILE A 284 -25.50 4.26 1.00
CA ILE A 284 -25.19 3.10 1.85
C ILE A 284 -25.55 1.81 1.11
N LEU A 285 -26.72 1.74 0.49
CA LEU A 285 -27.16 0.55 -0.23
C LEU A 285 -26.25 0.23 -1.42
N GLU A 286 -25.79 1.23 -2.18
CA GLU A 286 -24.78 1.06 -3.22
C GLU A 286 -23.51 0.42 -2.65
N SER A 287 -23.07 0.85 -1.46
CA SER A 287 -21.92 0.26 -0.77
C SER A 287 -22.13 -1.22 -0.38
N LEU A 288 -23.37 -1.62 -0.10
CA LEU A 288 -23.72 -2.98 0.30
C LEU A 288 -24.06 -3.89 -0.88
N THR A 289 -24.52 -3.35 -2.00
CA THR A 289 -25.01 -4.12 -3.15
C THR A 289 -23.87 -4.86 -3.85
N ILE A 290 -22.70 -4.24 -3.96
CA ILE A 290 -21.50 -4.87 -4.52
C ILE A 290 -20.96 -5.96 -3.56
N LEU A 291 -21.10 -5.78 -2.25
CA LEU A 291 -20.75 -6.82 -1.27
C LEU A 291 -21.72 -8.02 -1.28
N LYS A 292 -22.96 -7.82 -1.77
CA LYS A 292 -23.97 -8.87 -1.89
C LYS A 292 -23.91 -9.65 -3.21
N GLY A 293 -23.33 -9.08 -4.27
CA GLY A 293 -23.24 -9.72 -5.58
C GLY A 293 -22.06 -10.69 -5.65
N GLU A 294 -22.34 -12.00 -5.56
CA GLU A 294 -21.46 -13.10 -6.02
C GLU A 294 -19.96 -13.04 -5.64
N VAL A 295 -19.59 -12.54 -4.47
CA VAL A 295 -18.27 -12.87 -3.92
C VAL A 295 -18.32 -14.31 -3.43
N ARG A 296 -18.11 -15.27 -4.35
CA ARG A 296 -17.52 -16.56 -3.99
C ARG A 296 -16.31 -16.24 -3.13
N SER A 297 -16.27 -16.81 -1.92
CA SER A 297 -15.34 -16.48 -0.86
C SER A 297 -14.00 -16.01 -1.41
N PRO A 298 -13.57 -14.76 -1.11
CA PRO A 298 -12.34 -14.25 -1.66
C PRO A 298 -11.22 -15.23 -1.29
N ALA A 299 -10.28 -15.46 -2.21
CA ALA A 299 -9.02 -16.08 -1.82
C ALA A 299 -8.39 -15.12 -0.80
N ALA A 300 -8.69 -15.37 0.47
CA ALA A 300 -8.14 -14.65 1.58
C ALA A 300 -6.63 -14.79 1.45
N LEU A 301 -5.92 -13.66 1.42
CA LEU A 301 -4.49 -13.72 1.67
C LEU A 301 -4.32 -14.45 3.00
N PRO A 302 -3.35 -15.39 3.09
CA PRO A 302 -3.21 -16.17 4.29
C PRO A 302 -3.07 -15.19 5.45
N SER A 303 -3.96 -15.28 6.45
CA SER A 303 -3.86 -14.48 7.66
C SER A 303 -2.46 -14.60 8.24
N ARG A 304 -2.06 -13.70 9.14
CA ARG A 304 -0.72 -13.84 9.75
C ARG A 304 -0.52 -15.22 10.39
N LEU A 305 -1.60 -15.80 10.93
CA LEU A 305 -1.63 -17.20 11.36
C LEU A 305 -1.41 -18.18 10.21
N GLN A 306 -2.15 -18.07 9.11
CA GLN A 306 -1.96 -18.96 7.95
C GLN A 306 -0.57 -18.82 7.33
N MET A 307 0.02 -17.62 7.31
CA MET A 307 1.41 -17.39 6.88
C MET A 307 2.43 -18.03 7.84
N ASP A 308 2.20 -17.96 9.15
CA ASP A 308 3.07 -18.59 10.14
C ASP A 308 2.91 -20.12 10.14
N ILE A 309 1.71 -20.63 9.82
CA ILE A 309 1.41 -22.05 9.57
C ILE A 309 2.16 -22.55 8.32
N LEU A 310 2.13 -21.80 7.21
CA LEU A 310 2.85 -22.14 5.97
C LEU A 310 4.37 -22.16 6.14
N ARG A 311 4.90 -21.50 7.19
CA ARG A 311 6.32 -21.54 7.58
C ARG A 311 6.66 -22.72 8.49
N LEU A 312 5.67 -23.47 8.95
CA LEU A 312 5.91 -24.67 9.74
C LEU A 312 6.50 -25.76 8.85
N PRO A 313 7.43 -26.57 9.39
CA PRO A 313 8.00 -27.67 8.64
C PRO A 313 6.89 -28.70 8.35
N SER A 314 6.47 -28.78 7.09
CA SER A 314 5.56 -29.84 6.64
C SER A 314 6.21 -31.21 6.91
N PRO A 315 5.47 -32.19 7.49
CA PRO A 315 6.00 -33.51 7.81
C PRO A 315 6.59 -34.22 6.59
N ASP A 316 6.00 -33.99 5.42
CA ASP A 316 6.43 -34.60 4.15
C ASP A 316 7.63 -33.90 3.51
N ARG A 317 7.85 -32.62 3.85
CA ARG A 317 8.86 -31.76 3.21
C ARG A 317 10.09 -31.50 4.07
N ASN A 318 10.10 -31.95 5.33
CA ASN A 318 11.25 -31.80 6.21
C ASN A 318 11.61 -33.12 6.95
N PRO A 319 12.17 -34.12 6.25
CA PRO A 319 12.50 -35.44 6.81
C PRO A 319 13.72 -35.45 7.75
N ARG A 320 14.28 -34.28 8.10
CA ARG A 320 15.51 -34.18 8.90
C ARG A 320 15.27 -34.33 10.41
N THR A 321 14.02 -34.39 10.86
CA THR A 321 13.65 -34.61 12.26
C THR A 321 13.28 -36.08 12.48
N LYS A 322 13.58 -36.61 13.68
CA LYS A 322 13.24 -38.00 14.05
C LYS A 322 11.72 -38.28 14.06
N ASP A 323 10.93 -37.23 14.23
CA ASP A 323 9.47 -37.28 14.28
C ASP A 323 8.89 -35.97 13.70
N PRO A 324 8.78 -35.88 12.35
CA PRO A 324 8.34 -34.67 11.66
C PRO A 324 6.91 -34.26 12.01
N ALA A 325 6.02 -35.23 12.22
CA ALA A 325 4.64 -34.99 12.60
C ALA A 325 4.58 -34.36 14.01
N MET A 326 5.28 -34.92 15.00
CA MET A 326 5.26 -34.34 16.35
C MET A 326 5.93 -32.98 16.45
N GLU A 327 6.94 -32.69 15.63
CA GLU A 327 7.54 -31.36 15.57
C GLU A 327 6.56 -30.33 14.97
N LEU A 328 5.81 -30.69 13.92
CA LEU A 328 4.71 -29.87 13.40
C LEU A 328 3.67 -29.62 14.51
N GLY A 329 3.22 -30.68 15.19
CA GLY A 329 2.22 -30.59 16.25
C GLY A 329 2.65 -29.64 17.39
N ARG A 330 3.91 -29.73 17.85
CA ARG A 330 4.44 -28.84 18.90
C ARG A 330 4.49 -27.38 18.46
N ARG A 331 4.85 -27.12 17.20
CA ARG A 331 4.91 -25.74 16.69
C ARG A 331 3.52 -25.16 16.49
N LEU A 332 2.57 -25.95 15.98
CA LEU A 332 1.16 -25.56 15.91
C LEU A 332 0.62 -25.26 17.31
N MET A 333 0.89 -26.11 18.31
CA MET A 333 0.50 -25.87 19.70
C MET A 333 1.08 -24.57 20.26
N ASN A 334 2.38 -24.31 20.05
CA ASN A 334 3.00 -23.06 20.47
C ASN A 334 2.40 -21.84 19.77
N LEU A 335 1.96 -21.99 18.52
CA LEU A 335 1.28 -20.94 17.77
C LEU A 335 -0.11 -20.69 18.36
N VAL A 336 -0.90 -21.74 18.56
CA VAL A 336 -2.22 -21.69 19.20
C VAL A 336 -2.16 -21.05 20.59
N LYS A 337 -1.20 -21.43 21.44
CA LYS A 337 -1.02 -20.83 22.78
C LYS A 337 -0.75 -19.33 22.72
N LYS A 338 0.06 -18.87 21.75
CA LYS A 338 0.31 -17.44 21.56
C LYS A 338 -0.94 -16.67 21.11
N LEU A 339 -1.88 -17.35 20.46
CA LEU A 339 -3.13 -16.77 19.98
C LEU A 339 -4.23 -16.83 21.04
N ALA A 340 -4.20 -17.80 21.95
CA ALA A 340 -5.16 -17.92 23.04
C ALA A 340 -5.14 -16.69 23.96
N ASP A 341 -4.00 -15.98 24.04
CA ASP A 341 -3.87 -14.68 24.73
C ASP A 341 -4.58 -13.51 23.99
N ASN A 342 -5.09 -13.73 22.77
CA ASN A 342 -5.77 -12.74 21.94
C ASN A 342 -7.12 -13.25 21.37
N PRO A 343 -8.25 -12.87 21.98
CA PRO A 343 -9.59 -13.36 21.61
C PRO A 343 -10.01 -13.08 20.16
N LEU A 344 -9.38 -12.11 19.49
CA LEU A 344 -9.73 -11.75 18.10
C LEU A 344 -9.22 -12.76 17.06
N LEU A 345 -8.32 -13.67 17.46
CA LEU A 345 -7.70 -14.67 16.57
C LEU A 345 -8.40 -16.04 16.65
N LEU A 346 -9.45 -16.17 17.48
CA LEU A 346 -10.30 -17.37 17.58
C LEU A 346 -11.00 -17.72 16.26
N VAL A 347 -11.23 -16.74 15.38
CA VAL A 347 -11.86 -16.94 14.07
C VAL A 347 -10.94 -17.60 13.04
N GLU A 348 -9.63 -17.68 13.33
CA GLU A 348 -8.63 -18.22 12.40
C GLU A 348 -8.28 -19.70 12.67
N PHE A 349 -8.97 -20.34 13.62
CA PHE A 349 -8.73 -21.73 14.02
C PHE A 349 -9.05 -22.76 12.94
N ASP A 350 -9.90 -22.41 11.97
CA ASP A 350 -10.24 -23.30 10.85
C ASP A 350 -9.00 -23.67 10.01
N ALA A 351 -8.03 -22.75 9.88
CA ALA A 351 -6.77 -23.03 9.21
C ALA A 351 -5.89 -24.04 9.98
N VAL A 352 -5.96 -24.02 11.32
CA VAL A 352 -5.25 -24.99 12.16
C VAL A 352 -5.92 -26.37 12.04
N LYS A 353 -7.27 -26.40 12.02
CA LYS A 353 -8.05 -27.63 11.81
C LYS A 353 -7.76 -28.27 10.45
N GLU A 354 -7.63 -27.46 9.40
CA GLU A 354 -7.26 -27.91 8.05
C GLU A 354 -5.89 -28.61 8.05
N GLN A 355 -4.87 -28.02 8.67
CA GLN A 355 -3.54 -28.64 8.75
C GLN A 355 -3.49 -29.91 9.60
N VAL A 356 -4.27 -29.97 10.68
CA VAL A 356 -4.41 -31.21 11.48
C VAL A 356 -5.15 -32.29 10.68
N SER A 357 -6.03 -31.89 9.77
CA SER A 357 -6.74 -32.78 8.84
C SER A 357 -5.87 -33.28 7.68
N ASP A 358 -4.63 -32.79 7.54
CA ASP A 358 -3.65 -33.28 6.58
C ASP A 358 -2.66 -34.28 7.20
N VAL A 359 -2.63 -34.43 8.52
CA VAL A 359 -1.73 -35.38 9.23
C VAL A 359 -2.06 -36.84 8.85
N GLU A 360 -1.10 -37.75 8.79
CA GLU A 360 -1.43 -39.15 8.50
C GLU A 360 -2.22 -39.82 9.66
N GLU A 361 -3.07 -40.81 9.34
CA GLU A 361 -3.88 -41.54 10.33
C GLU A 361 -3.01 -42.13 11.47
N ARG A 362 -1.81 -42.63 11.13
CA ARG A 362 -0.86 -43.20 12.10
C ARG A 362 -0.38 -42.20 13.16
N ASP A 363 -0.36 -40.91 12.84
CA ASP A 363 0.16 -39.84 13.70
C ASP A 363 -0.98 -39.06 14.39
N SER A 364 -2.23 -39.28 13.95
CA SER A 364 -3.44 -38.59 14.45
C SER A 364 -3.68 -38.83 15.94
N ALA A 365 -3.35 -40.03 16.46
CA ALA A 365 -3.44 -40.35 17.88
C ALA A 365 -2.50 -39.47 18.74
N SER A 366 -1.27 -39.27 18.28
CA SER A 366 -0.29 -38.45 18.99
C SER A 366 -0.65 -36.96 18.95
N PHE A 367 -1.24 -36.48 17.84
CA PHE A 367 -1.80 -35.14 17.73
C PHE A 367 -2.98 -34.93 18.67
N ALA A 368 -3.95 -35.86 18.69
CA ALA A 368 -5.09 -35.77 19.58
C ALA A 368 -4.66 -35.68 21.05
N LEU A 369 -3.69 -36.50 21.48
CA LEU A 369 -3.13 -36.45 22.83
C LEU A 369 -2.38 -35.15 23.12
N LEU A 370 -1.61 -34.65 22.15
CA LEU A 370 -0.87 -33.39 22.29
C LEU A 370 -1.82 -32.20 22.50
N PHE A 371 -2.87 -32.11 21.69
CA PHE A 371 -3.82 -31.00 21.75
C PHE A 371 -4.81 -31.11 22.93
N GLY A 372 -5.26 -32.34 23.23
CA GLY A 372 -6.24 -32.55 24.29
C GLY A 372 -5.69 -32.62 25.70
N ALA A 373 -4.36 -32.65 25.86
CA ALA A 373 -3.71 -32.53 27.15
C ALA A 373 -3.86 -31.12 27.76
N GLU A 374 -3.78 -30.06 26.94
CA GLU A 374 -3.49 -28.71 27.44
C GLU A 374 -4.54 -27.63 27.20
N VAL A 375 -5.17 -27.43 26.02
CA VAL A 375 -6.06 -26.25 25.85
C VAL A 375 -7.18 -26.38 24.80
N GLU A 376 -7.03 -27.11 23.69
CA GLU A 376 -7.94 -26.96 22.54
C GLU A 376 -8.62 -28.26 22.10
N GLU A 377 -9.78 -28.50 22.68
CA GLU A 377 -10.61 -29.69 22.46
C GLU A 377 -11.10 -29.78 21.01
N ASP A 378 -11.35 -28.63 20.40
CA ASP A 378 -11.83 -28.52 19.02
C ASP A 378 -10.81 -29.01 17.99
N ILE A 379 -9.52 -28.74 18.21
CA ILE A 379 -8.44 -29.20 17.33
C ILE A 379 -8.17 -30.69 17.57
N ALA A 380 -8.15 -31.12 18.83
CA ALA A 380 -7.94 -32.51 19.17
C ALA A 380 -9.10 -33.40 18.67
N ARG A 381 -10.33 -32.89 18.61
CA ARG A 381 -11.47 -33.57 17.97
C ARG A 381 -11.26 -33.81 16.48
N CYS A 382 -10.78 -32.83 15.72
CA CYS A 382 -10.48 -33.02 14.28
C CYS A 382 -9.48 -34.16 14.05
N ALA A 383 -8.51 -34.35 14.95
CA ALA A 383 -7.59 -35.49 14.89
C ALA A 383 -8.27 -36.82 15.26
N LEU A 384 -9.17 -36.82 16.25
CA LEU A 384 -9.91 -38.02 16.69
C LEU A 384 -10.86 -38.56 15.62
N GLU A 385 -11.53 -37.69 14.86
CA GLU A 385 -12.48 -38.07 13.80
C GLU A 385 -11.85 -38.90 12.68
N ARG A 386 -10.53 -38.88 12.58
CA ARG A 386 -9.76 -39.61 11.56
C ARG A 386 -9.27 -40.97 12.05
N ILE A 387 -9.36 -41.24 13.34
CA ILE A 387 -8.99 -42.52 13.93
C ILE A 387 -10.19 -43.46 13.83
N LYS A 388 -10.00 -44.64 13.24
CA LYS A 388 -11.05 -45.68 13.21
C LYS A 388 -11.53 -46.00 14.62
N SER A 389 -12.83 -46.22 14.78
CA SER A 389 -13.48 -46.49 16.06
C SER A 389 -12.81 -47.63 16.85
N GLU A 390 -12.35 -48.67 16.16
CA GLU A 390 -11.69 -49.83 16.78
C GLU A 390 -10.32 -49.45 17.35
N ASN A 391 -9.53 -48.69 16.57
CA ASN A 391 -8.21 -48.20 16.98
C ASN A 391 -8.32 -47.20 18.13
N LEU A 392 -9.34 -46.34 18.10
CA LEU A 392 -9.63 -45.39 19.16
C LEU A 392 -10.00 -46.11 20.47
N ARG A 393 -10.88 -47.12 20.40
CA ARG A 393 -11.31 -47.93 21.56
C ARG A 393 -10.16 -48.74 22.19
N GLN A 394 -9.20 -49.17 21.36
CA GLN A 394 -8.01 -49.91 21.82
C GLN A 394 -6.93 -48.98 22.41
N ASN A 395 -6.99 -47.67 22.18
CA ASN A 395 -6.03 -46.71 22.70
C ASN A 395 -6.47 -46.16 24.07
N GLU A 396 -5.94 -46.75 25.15
CA GLU A 396 -6.30 -46.38 26.53
C GLU A 396 -6.05 -44.90 26.85
N GLN A 397 -5.02 -44.28 26.27
CA GLN A 397 -4.68 -42.89 26.52
C GLN A 397 -5.70 -41.94 25.90
N LEU A 398 -6.12 -42.19 24.66
CA LEU A 398 -7.17 -41.41 24.00
C LEU A 398 -8.51 -41.57 24.72
N MET A 399 -8.85 -42.79 25.15
CA MET A 399 -10.06 -43.04 25.91
C MET A 399 -10.04 -42.37 27.29
N ALA A 400 -8.89 -42.33 27.96
CA ALA A 400 -8.72 -41.59 29.22
C ALA A 400 -8.90 -40.09 29.01
N MET A 401 -8.34 -39.52 27.93
CA MET A 401 -8.51 -38.12 27.56
C MET A 401 -9.99 -37.78 27.28
N ILE A 402 -10.69 -38.59 26.47
CA ILE A 402 -12.12 -38.40 26.17
C ILE A 402 -12.97 -38.50 27.44
N ARG A 403 -12.71 -39.46 28.33
CA ARG A 403 -13.41 -39.56 29.62
C ARG A 403 -13.21 -38.32 30.49
N ARG A 404 -11.98 -37.77 30.51
CA ARG A 404 -11.65 -36.54 31.22
C ARG A 404 -12.46 -35.36 30.68
N TRP A 405 -12.60 -35.24 29.36
CA TRP A 405 -13.44 -34.22 28.72
C TRP A 405 -14.92 -34.40 29.01
N LYS A 406 -15.45 -35.62 28.95
CA LYS A 406 -16.85 -35.91 29.35
C LYS A 406 -17.14 -35.57 30.81
N ALA A 407 -16.14 -35.61 31.67
CA ALA A 407 -16.22 -35.20 33.08
C ALA A 407 -15.92 -33.70 33.30
N SER A 408 -15.63 -32.92 32.24
CA SER A 408 -15.31 -31.50 32.33
C SER A 408 -16.47 -30.69 32.91
N SER A 409 -16.13 -29.61 33.63
CA SER A 409 -17.10 -28.65 34.15
C SER A 409 -17.72 -27.79 33.05
N SER A 410 -17.07 -27.69 31.88
CA SER A 410 -17.56 -26.92 30.74
C SER A 410 -18.67 -27.69 30.01
N GLU A 411 -19.86 -27.09 29.97
CA GLU A 411 -21.07 -27.69 29.41
C GLU A 411 -20.93 -27.98 27.91
N TRP A 412 -20.23 -27.10 27.19
CA TRP A 412 -19.92 -27.27 25.77
C TRP A 412 -19.16 -28.56 25.49
N VAL A 413 -18.23 -28.94 26.36
CA VAL A 413 -17.38 -30.13 26.23
C VAL A 413 -18.17 -31.41 26.47
N ARG A 414 -19.08 -31.36 27.45
CA ARG A 414 -19.94 -32.49 27.79
C ARG A 414 -20.99 -32.78 26.71
N GLN A 415 -21.45 -31.73 26.03
CA GLN A 415 -22.49 -31.82 25.01
C GLN A 415 -21.96 -32.14 23.61
N VAL A 416 -20.64 -32.23 23.42
CA VAL A 416 -20.09 -32.75 22.16
C VAL A 416 -20.58 -34.18 21.96
N GLU A 417 -21.40 -34.40 20.94
CA GLU A 417 -21.82 -35.74 20.52
C GLU A 417 -20.59 -36.49 19.98
N TRP A 418 -19.97 -37.30 20.84
CA TRP A 418 -18.93 -38.21 20.43
C TRP A 418 -19.60 -39.33 19.64
N GLY A 419 -19.59 -39.23 18.31
CA GLY A 419 -20.23 -40.19 17.38
C GLY A 419 -19.76 -41.66 17.49
N PHE A 420 -18.93 -41.97 18.48
CA PHE A 420 -18.39 -43.28 18.83
C PHE A 420 -19.12 -43.90 20.03
N ASP A 421 -20.07 -43.18 20.63
CA ASP A 421 -20.97 -43.62 21.71
C ASP A 421 -22.07 -44.53 21.16
N GLY A 422 -21.70 -45.53 20.35
CA GLY A 422 -22.46 -46.75 20.25
C GLY A 422 -22.29 -47.52 21.57
N THR A 423 -23.03 -47.08 22.60
CA THR A 423 -23.23 -47.68 23.94
C THR A 423 -21.95 -48.11 24.68
N PHE A 424 -21.68 -47.44 25.81
CA PHE A 424 -21.01 -48.07 26.96
C PHE A 424 -22.03 -48.83 27.81
#